data_AF-A0A7L7KXL2-F1
#
_entry.id   AF-A0A7L7KXL2-F1
#
_cell.length_a   1.000
_cell.length_b   1.000
_cell.length_c   1.000
_cell.angle_alpha   90.00
_cell.angle_beta   90.00
_cell.angle_gamma   90.00
#
_symmetry.space_group_name_H-M   'P 1'
#
loop_
_entity.id
_entity.type
_entity.pdbx_description
1 polymer ?
#
loop_
_entity_poly.entity_id
_entity_poly.type
_entity_poly.pdbx_seq_one_letter_code
_entity_poly.pdbx_strand_id
1 'polypeptide(L)'
;MRTKIVGLERIAKKLKKDFPKKNKVAWEKIMNPNSNEYTNIMNSYACIFQDNNYLAIKSLLKIFTKDSLEKVGLDSVKNLITKKKKKNDPSIKEFLDLNLEMNAGLDSFKETINLFNLTDLNEIVEFYKVFDSTTTKNITIFKSKGLEFENVLLNIDYGFYRKRNWNNINFNHKENDNRDTDQDIMYYLFYVGITRAKNNLNIYINSKQNKEFLNKFTVKFPDIEIQYI
;
A
#
# COMPACT_ATOMS: atom_id res chain seq x y z
N MET A 1 -17.56 0.42 -1.39
CA MET A 1 -16.68 1.40 -0.72
C MET A 1 -15.43 1.55 -1.57
N ARG A 2 -14.82 2.74 -1.62
CA ARG A 2 -13.45 2.92 -2.13
C ARG A 2 -12.58 3.11 -0.89
N THR A 3 -11.86 2.08 -0.49
CA THR A 3 -10.90 2.10 0.60
C THR A 3 -9.61 2.65 0.00
N LYS A 4 -9.30 3.91 0.27
CA LYS A 4 -8.03 4.52 -0.17
C LYS A 4 -7.00 4.25 0.91
N ILE A 5 -6.03 3.35 0.72
CA ILE A 5 -4.88 3.30 1.63
C ILE A 5 -4.03 4.52 1.29
N VAL A 6 -4.07 5.51 2.18
CA VAL A 6 -3.35 6.75 1.94
C VAL A 6 -1.86 6.52 2.22
N GLY A 7 -0.97 7.20 1.50
CA GLY A 7 0.49 6.97 1.52
C GLY A 7 1.03 6.36 0.23
N LEU A 8 0.35 5.36 -0.33
CA LEU A 8 0.76 4.73 -1.58
C LEU A 8 0.01 5.28 -2.81
N GLU A 9 -0.77 6.37 -2.66
CA GLU A 9 -1.52 7.00 -3.76
C GLU A 9 -0.65 7.30 -4.98
N ARG A 10 0.60 7.71 -4.74
CA ARG A 10 1.60 7.96 -5.77
C ARG A 10 1.96 6.69 -6.53
N ILE A 11 2.17 5.58 -5.82
CA ILE A 11 2.46 4.26 -6.39
C ILE A 11 1.27 3.75 -7.21
N ALA A 12 0.04 3.80 -6.70
CA ALA A 12 -1.08 3.32 -7.52
C ALA A 12 -1.40 4.26 -8.68
N LYS A 13 -1.14 5.57 -8.60
CA LYS A 13 -1.25 6.46 -9.77
C LYS A 13 -0.31 6.01 -10.89
N LYS A 14 0.92 5.63 -10.57
CA LYS A 14 1.90 5.07 -11.53
C LYS A 14 1.38 3.75 -12.11
N LEU A 15 0.90 2.84 -11.26
CA LEU A 15 0.36 1.55 -11.68
C LEU A 15 -0.91 1.66 -12.56
N LYS A 16 -1.77 2.65 -12.28
CA LYS A 16 -3.08 2.81 -12.94
C LYS A 16 -3.00 2.96 -14.46
N LYS A 17 -1.86 3.37 -15.03
CA LYS A 17 -1.65 3.50 -16.48
C LYS A 17 -1.95 2.18 -17.21
N ASP A 18 -1.62 1.05 -16.58
CA ASP A 18 -1.71 -0.27 -17.20
C ASP A 18 -2.99 -1.04 -16.83
N PHE A 19 -3.81 -0.50 -15.92
CA PHE A 19 -5.08 -1.13 -15.58
C PHE A 19 -6.11 -0.86 -16.69
N PRO A 20 -6.92 -1.86 -17.07
CA PRO A 20 -7.92 -1.68 -18.11
C PRO A 20 -8.87 -0.53 -17.78
N LYS A 21 -8.82 0.54 -18.60
CA LYS A 21 -9.62 1.77 -18.45
C LYS A 21 -11.14 1.54 -18.39
N LYS A 22 -11.59 0.35 -18.84
CA LYS A 22 -13.02 0.00 -18.95
C LYS A 22 -13.72 -0.16 -17.60
N ASN A 23 -12.99 -0.32 -16.49
CA ASN A 23 -13.58 -0.33 -15.15
C ASN A 23 -12.87 0.65 -14.22
N LYS A 24 -13.63 1.34 -13.36
CA LYS A 24 -13.09 2.05 -12.20
C LYS A 24 -12.48 1.02 -11.26
N VAL A 25 -11.21 0.66 -11.46
CA VAL A 25 -10.50 -0.26 -10.56
C VAL A 25 -10.35 0.42 -9.21
N ALA A 26 -10.93 -0.19 -8.18
CA ALA A 26 -10.82 0.26 -6.81
C ALA A 26 -9.38 0.02 -6.32
N TRP A 27 -8.86 0.93 -5.49
CA TRP A 27 -7.50 0.90 -4.96
C TRP A 27 -7.12 -0.48 -4.36
N GLU A 28 -8.07 -1.08 -3.64
CA GLU A 28 -7.94 -2.37 -2.98
C GLU A 28 -7.69 -3.51 -3.96
N LYS A 29 -8.14 -3.38 -5.22
CA LYS A 29 -7.86 -4.32 -6.31
C LYS A 29 -6.55 -4.04 -7.04
N ILE A 30 -5.98 -2.84 -6.87
CA ILE A 30 -4.66 -2.52 -7.41
C ILE A 30 -3.57 -3.05 -6.49
N MET A 31 -3.85 -3.14 -5.19
CA MET A 31 -2.85 -3.46 -4.17
C MET A 31 -3.05 -4.82 -3.49
N ASN A 32 -4.14 -5.54 -3.77
CA ASN A 32 -4.30 -6.90 -3.27
C ASN A 32 -3.52 -7.87 -4.17
N PRO A 33 -2.51 -8.60 -3.65
CA PRO A 33 -1.68 -9.52 -4.44
C PRO A 33 -2.52 -10.64 -5.07
N ASN A 34 -3.60 -11.07 -4.41
CA ASN A 34 -4.49 -12.11 -4.94
C ASN A 34 -5.55 -11.56 -5.90
N SER A 35 -5.58 -10.25 -6.17
CA SER A 35 -6.64 -9.63 -6.96
C SER A 35 -6.29 -9.35 -8.40
N ASN A 36 -5.01 -9.19 -8.74
CA ASN A 36 -4.60 -8.92 -10.12
C ASN A 36 -3.16 -9.35 -10.43
N GLU A 37 -2.95 -9.87 -11.64
CA GLU A 37 -1.67 -10.27 -12.20
C GLU A 37 -0.68 -9.08 -12.26
N TYR A 38 -1.19 -7.89 -12.58
CA TYR A 38 -0.41 -6.66 -12.67
C TYR A 38 0.32 -6.31 -11.35
N THR A 39 -0.40 -6.48 -10.26
CA THR A 39 0.02 -6.24 -8.88
C THR A 39 1.09 -7.25 -8.46
N ASN A 40 0.93 -8.51 -8.86
CA ASN A 40 1.88 -9.59 -8.62
C ASN A 40 3.19 -9.42 -9.38
N ILE A 41 3.11 -8.98 -10.63
CA ILE A 41 4.29 -8.67 -11.46
C ILE A 41 5.10 -7.55 -10.78
N MET A 42 4.44 -6.47 -10.37
CA MET A 42 5.12 -5.35 -9.72
C MET A 42 5.77 -5.76 -8.39
N ASN A 43 5.06 -6.53 -7.56
CA ASN A 43 5.64 -7.07 -6.32
C ASN A 43 6.86 -7.95 -6.61
N SER A 44 6.75 -8.84 -7.60
CA SER A 44 7.84 -9.72 -7.99
C SER A 44 9.06 -8.90 -8.45
N TYR A 45 8.85 -7.87 -9.28
CA TYR A 45 9.91 -6.97 -9.69
C TYR A 45 10.57 -6.24 -8.52
N ALA A 46 9.77 -5.73 -7.58
CA ALA A 46 10.28 -5.07 -6.38
C ALA A 46 11.12 -6.02 -5.50
N CYS A 47 10.71 -7.28 -5.39
CA CYS A 47 11.43 -8.32 -4.67
C CYS A 47 12.80 -8.68 -5.27
N ILE A 48 13.08 -8.39 -6.54
CA ILE A 48 14.42 -8.59 -7.15
C ILE A 48 15.48 -7.76 -6.42
N PHE A 49 15.09 -6.59 -5.91
CA PHE A 49 15.98 -5.68 -5.20
C PHE A 49 16.03 -5.93 -3.69
N GLN A 50 15.46 -7.02 -3.19
CA GLN A 50 15.55 -7.38 -1.77
C GLN A 50 16.77 -8.28 -1.52
N ASP A 51 17.34 -8.24 -0.32
CA ASP A 51 18.53 -9.04 0.02
C ASP A 51 18.22 -10.54 0.25
N ASN A 52 16.94 -10.92 0.18
CA ASN A 52 16.53 -12.32 0.29
C ASN A 52 16.80 -13.08 -1.02
N ASN A 53 17.92 -13.83 -1.04
CA ASN A 53 18.36 -14.59 -2.21
C ASN A 53 17.28 -15.53 -2.79
N TYR A 54 16.46 -16.18 -1.95
CA TYR A 54 15.45 -17.12 -2.44
C TYR A 54 14.28 -16.39 -3.12
N LEU A 55 13.72 -15.38 -2.46
CA LEU A 55 12.61 -14.60 -3.01
C LEU A 55 13.05 -13.82 -4.26
N ALA A 56 14.27 -13.27 -4.26
CA ALA A 56 14.82 -12.57 -5.40
C ALA A 56 14.97 -13.50 -6.62
N ILE A 57 15.47 -14.73 -6.44
CA ILE A 57 15.58 -15.71 -7.52
C ILE A 57 14.20 -16.13 -8.05
N LYS A 58 13.26 -16.42 -7.16
CA LYS A 58 11.88 -16.75 -7.55
C LYS A 58 11.24 -15.60 -8.34
N SER A 59 11.50 -14.37 -7.93
CA SER A 59 11.04 -13.16 -8.63
C SER A 59 11.70 -12.97 -9.98
N LEU A 60 13.01 -13.22 -10.11
CA LEU A 60 13.70 -13.18 -11.39
C LEU A 60 13.04 -14.12 -12.40
N LEU A 61 12.74 -15.36 -12.00
CA LEU A 61 12.05 -16.35 -12.86
C LEU A 61 10.60 -15.96 -13.22
N LYS A 62 9.96 -15.09 -12.43
CA LYS A 62 8.64 -14.55 -12.77
C LYS A 62 8.72 -13.42 -13.80
N ILE A 63 9.79 -12.64 -13.77
CA ILE A 63 9.96 -11.47 -14.66
C ILE A 63 10.66 -11.85 -15.97
N PHE A 64 11.69 -12.68 -15.90
CA PHE A 64 12.54 -13.07 -17.01
C PHE A 64 12.43 -14.56 -17.33
N THR A 65 12.67 -14.91 -18.59
CA THR A 65 12.67 -16.29 -19.05
C THR A 65 13.82 -17.06 -18.41
N LYS A 66 13.59 -18.33 -18.11
CA LYS A 66 14.62 -19.22 -17.58
C LYS A 66 15.84 -19.28 -18.49
N ASP A 67 15.61 -19.44 -19.80
CA ASP A 67 16.68 -19.59 -20.79
C ASP A 67 17.59 -18.35 -20.85
N SER A 68 17.02 -17.14 -20.76
CA SER A 68 17.83 -15.91 -20.75
C SER A 68 18.61 -15.74 -19.46
N LEU A 69 18.03 -16.11 -18.31
CA LEU A 69 18.72 -16.10 -17.01
C LEU A 69 19.89 -17.10 -16.98
N GLU A 70 19.72 -18.29 -17.55
CA GLU A 70 20.77 -19.31 -17.65
C GLU A 70 21.89 -18.85 -18.58
N LYS A 71 21.55 -18.23 -19.72
CA LYS A 71 22.52 -17.70 -20.69
C LYS A 71 23.38 -16.56 -20.12
N VAL A 72 22.76 -15.64 -19.36
CA VAL A 72 23.44 -14.48 -18.76
C VAL A 72 24.21 -14.85 -17.49
N GLY A 73 23.71 -15.84 -16.75
CA GLY A 73 24.27 -16.30 -15.49
C GLY A 73 23.82 -15.45 -14.30
N LEU A 74 23.44 -16.11 -13.20
CA LEU A 74 22.91 -15.47 -11.99
C LEU A 74 23.90 -14.51 -11.33
N ASP A 75 25.22 -14.76 -11.45
CA ASP A 75 26.24 -13.88 -10.88
C ASP A 75 26.31 -12.53 -11.60
N SER A 76 26.20 -12.52 -12.93
CA SER A 76 26.10 -11.30 -13.74
C SER A 76 24.86 -10.50 -13.34
N VAL A 77 23.72 -11.19 -13.15
CA VAL A 77 22.46 -10.56 -12.72
C VAL A 77 22.59 -9.97 -11.32
N LYS A 78 23.18 -10.70 -10.35
CA LYS A 78 23.43 -10.21 -9.00
C LYS A 78 24.34 -8.98 -8.98
N ASN A 79 25.38 -8.99 -9.79
CA ASN A 79 26.30 -7.86 -9.93
C ASN A 79 25.57 -6.62 -10.47
N LEU A 80 24.70 -6.80 -11.47
CA LEU A 80 23.87 -5.72 -11.99
C LEU A 80 22.90 -5.18 -10.93
N ILE A 81 22.20 -6.05 -10.20
CA ILE A 81 21.28 -5.64 -9.13
C ILE A 81 22.03 -4.82 -8.07
N THR A 82 23.22 -5.26 -7.66
CA THR A 82 24.06 -4.56 -6.68
C THR A 82 24.46 -3.17 -7.17
N LYS A 83 24.87 -3.06 -8.44
CA LYS A 83 25.21 -1.79 -9.08
C LYS A 83 23.99 -0.85 -9.13
N LYS A 84 22.82 -1.38 -9.48
CA LYS A 84 21.56 -0.62 -9.54
C LYS A 84 21.10 -0.11 -8.18
N LYS A 85 21.23 -0.94 -7.14
CA LYS A 85 21.02 -0.54 -5.73
C LYS A 85 21.87 0.68 -5.36
N LYS A 86 23.17 0.63 -5.65
CA LYS A 86 24.11 1.72 -5.37
C LYS A 86 23.78 3.01 -6.13
N LYS A 87 23.30 2.90 -7.36
CA LYS A 87 22.92 4.05 -8.21
C LYS A 87 21.52 4.60 -7.95
N ASN A 88 20.73 3.94 -7.10
CA ASN A 88 19.31 4.24 -6.91
C ASN A 88 18.48 4.23 -8.23
N ASP A 89 18.84 3.35 -9.17
CA ASP A 89 18.18 3.23 -10.48
C ASP A 89 17.70 1.79 -10.74
N PRO A 90 16.43 1.48 -10.47
CA PRO A 90 15.87 0.17 -10.74
C PRO A 90 15.33 0.03 -12.17
N SER A 91 15.73 0.87 -13.13
CA SER A 91 15.26 0.77 -14.52
C SER A 91 15.51 -0.62 -15.12
N ILE A 92 14.58 -1.10 -15.96
CA ILE A 92 14.71 -2.42 -16.57
C ILE A 92 15.72 -2.44 -17.73
N LYS A 93 16.10 -1.27 -18.25
CA LYS A 93 16.94 -1.15 -19.45
C LYS A 93 18.25 -1.94 -19.36
N GLU A 94 19.03 -1.76 -18.30
CA GLU A 94 20.31 -2.48 -18.18
C GLU A 94 20.13 -4.01 -18.05
N PHE A 95 18.96 -4.50 -17.61
CA PHE A 95 18.67 -5.94 -17.63
C PHE A 95 18.46 -6.43 -19.07
N LEU A 96 17.74 -5.65 -19.88
CA LEU A 96 17.53 -5.97 -21.30
C LEU A 96 18.84 -5.85 -22.10
N ASP A 97 19.69 -4.88 -21.76
CA ASP A 97 21.02 -4.71 -22.37
C ASP A 97 21.96 -5.89 -22.06
N LEU A 98 21.71 -6.64 -20.96
CA LEU A 98 22.37 -7.92 -20.66
C LEU A 98 21.82 -9.09 -21.48
N ASN A 99 20.85 -8.88 -22.37
CA ASN A 99 20.10 -9.91 -23.09
C ASN A 99 19.18 -10.75 -22.18
N LEU A 100 18.68 -10.20 -21.08
CA LEU A 100 17.58 -10.83 -20.36
C LEU A 100 16.27 -10.59 -21.11
N GLU A 101 15.53 -11.67 -21.31
CA GLU A 101 14.25 -11.65 -22.00
C GLU A 101 13.12 -11.74 -20.96
N MET A 102 12.14 -10.85 -21.06
CA MET A 102 10.98 -10.91 -20.15
C MET A 102 10.04 -12.05 -20.53
N ASN A 103 9.33 -12.62 -19.56
CA ASN A 103 8.29 -13.59 -19.84
C ASN A 103 7.18 -12.99 -20.73
N ALA A 104 6.56 -13.83 -21.56
CA ALA A 104 5.53 -13.42 -22.51
C ALA A 104 4.39 -12.67 -21.82
N GLY A 105 3.92 -11.58 -22.42
CA GLY A 105 2.86 -10.73 -21.88
C GLY A 105 3.33 -9.63 -20.92
N LEU A 106 4.63 -9.57 -20.59
CA LEU A 106 5.19 -8.51 -19.73
C LEU A 106 5.79 -7.34 -20.51
N ASP A 107 5.77 -7.34 -21.84
CA ASP A 107 6.34 -6.24 -22.64
C ASP A 107 5.65 -4.90 -22.38
N SER A 108 4.33 -4.91 -22.20
CA SER A 108 3.56 -3.71 -21.87
C SER A 108 3.91 -3.12 -20.50
N PHE A 109 4.57 -3.90 -19.64
CA PHE A 109 4.97 -3.48 -18.29
C PHE A 109 6.29 -2.74 -18.22
N LYS A 110 7.10 -2.78 -19.30
CA LYS A 110 8.43 -2.16 -19.33
C LYS A 110 8.39 -0.66 -19.01
N GLU A 111 7.44 0.06 -19.61
CA GLU A 111 7.29 1.50 -19.36
C GLU A 111 6.94 1.79 -17.91
N THR A 112 6.06 0.98 -17.32
CA THR A 112 5.56 1.20 -15.96
C THR A 112 6.62 0.87 -14.92
N ILE A 113 7.39 -0.19 -15.10
CA ILE A 113 8.54 -0.50 -14.24
C ILE A 113 9.49 0.69 -14.13
N ASN A 114 9.76 1.36 -15.26
CA ASN A 114 10.65 2.53 -15.30
C ASN A 114 10.07 3.79 -14.64
N LEU A 115 8.80 3.79 -14.22
CA LEU A 115 8.22 4.90 -13.45
C LEU A 115 8.63 4.85 -11.96
N PHE A 116 9.15 3.73 -11.47
CA PHE A 116 9.45 3.51 -10.05
C PHE A 116 10.93 3.70 -9.74
N ASN A 117 11.22 4.25 -8.56
CA ASN A 117 12.57 4.27 -7.97
C ASN A 117 12.68 3.21 -6.84
N LEU A 118 13.86 2.99 -6.26
CA LEU A 118 14.02 1.95 -5.23
C LEU A 118 13.20 2.21 -3.97
N THR A 119 13.03 3.49 -3.57
CA THR A 119 12.16 3.85 -2.45
C THR A 119 10.75 3.34 -2.67
N ASP A 120 10.21 3.54 -3.88
CA ASP A 120 8.88 3.05 -4.24
C ASP A 120 8.80 1.52 -4.21
N LEU A 121 9.84 0.84 -4.72
CA LEU A 121 9.89 -0.62 -4.71
C LEU A 121 9.94 -1.18 -3.29
N ASN A 122 10.68 -0.53 -2.39
CA ASN A 122 10.72 -0.90 -0.98
C ASN A 122 9.36 -0.67 -0.30
N GLU A 123 8.72 0.47 -0.53
CA GLU A 123 7.34 0.75 -0.05
C GLU A 123 6.35 -0.31 -0.54
N ILE A 124 6.46 -0.75 -1.80
CA ILE A 124 5.65 -1.83 -2.36
C ILE A 124 5.87 -3.14 -1.61
N VAL A 125 7.12 -3.55 -1.40
CA VAL A 125 7.45 -4.80 -0.69
C VAL A 125 6.98 -4.78 0.77
N GLU A 126 7.26 -3.69 1.50
CA GLU A 126 6.83 -3.53 2.89
C GLU A 126 5.32 -3.55 3.00
N PHE A 127 4.63 -2.87 2.09
CA PHE A 127 3.18 -2.93 2.02
C PHE A 127 2.67 -4.37 1.89
N TYR A 128 3.26 -5.20 1.01
CA TYR A 128 2.84 -6.60 0.89
C TYR A 128 3.17 -7.45 2.10
N LYS A 129 4.30 -7.24 2.78
CA LYS A 129 4.60 -7.97 4.03
C LYS A 129 3.53 -7.72 5.11
N VAL A 130 3.08 -6.47 5.22
CA VAL A 130 1.97 -6.09 6.10
C VAL A 130 0.63 -6.64 5.60
N PHE A 131 0.43 -6.75 4.29
CA PHE A 131 -0.82 -7.26 3.70
C PHE A 131 -0.97 -8.78 3.76
N ASP A 132 0.12 -9.53 3.55
CA ASP A 132 0.14 -11.00 3.56
C ASP A 132 -0.16 -11.56 4.96
N SER A 133 0.23 -10.81 6.00
CA SER A 133 -0.11 -11.08 7.40
C SER A 133 -1.51 -10.59 7.83
N THR A 134 -2.26 -9.90 6.96
CA THR A 134 -3.59 -9.31 7.26
C THR A 134 -4.72 -9.80 6.36
N THR A 135 -4.60 -11.02 5.82
CA THR A 135 -5.77 -11.78 5.34
C THR A 135 -6.82 -11.85 6.47
N THR A 136 -8.10 -11.52 6.34
CA THR A 136 -8.93 -11.28 5.14
C THR A 136 -10.24 -10.63 5.62
N LYS A 137 -10.39 -9.29 5.55
CA LYS A 137 -11.69 -8.57 5.57
C LYS A 137 -11.44 -7.06 5.54
N ASN A 138 -11.35 -6.49 4.33
CA ASN A 138 -11.49 -5.03 4.17
C ASN A 138 -12.94 -4.66 4.44
N ILE A 139 -13.22 -4.26 5.68
CA ILE A 139 -14.54 -3.84 6.14
C ILE A 139 -14.49 -2.41 6.62
N THR A 140 -15.63 -1.74 6.62
CA THR A 140 -15.71 -0.39 7.17
C THR A 140 -15.76 -0.45 8.69
N ILE A 141 -15.35 0.64 9.34
CA ILE A 141 -15.45 0.79 10.80
C ILE A 141 -16.88 0.47 11.29
N PHE A 142 -17.90 0.83 10.51
CA PHE A 142 -19.29 0.47 10.84
C PHE A 142 -19.55 -1.04 10.80
N LYS A 143 -19.06 -1.72 9.77
CA LYS A 143 -19.24 -3.17 9.60
C LYS A 143 -18.32 -3.98 10.53
N SER A 144 -17.30 -3.36 11.12
CA SER A 144 -16.46 -4.00 12.13
C SER A 144 -17.05 -3.96 13.53
N LYS A 145 -18.12 -3.19 13.77
CA LYS A 145 -18.78 -3.13 15.08
C LYS A 145 -19.19 -4.54 15.54
N GLY A 146 -18.73 -4.95 16.71
CA GLY A 146 -19.01 -6.26 17.29
C GLY A 146 -18.11 -7.40 16.77
N LEU A 147 -17.18 -7.11 15.86
CA LEU A 147 -16.14 -8.05 15.42
C LEU A 147 -14.83 -7.74 16.13
N GLU A 148 -13.93 -8.71 16.16
CA GLU A 148 -12.56 -8.55 16.67
C GLU A 148 -11.57 -9.21 15.71
N PHE A 149 -10.37 -8.65 15.63
CA PHE A 149 -9.30 -9.08 14.73
C PHE A 149 -7.98 -9.11 15.50
N GLU A 150 -7.13 -10.09 15.22
CA GLU A 150 -5.79 -10.19 15.82
C GLU A 150 -4.95 -8.93 15.53
N ASN A 151 -5.00 -8.47 14.28
CA ASN A 151 -4.29 -7.29 13.79
C ASN A 151 -5.26 -6.37 13.03
N VAL A 152 -5.20 -5.06 13.28
CA VAL A 152 -6.02 -4.06 12.61
C VAL A 152 -5.15 -2.99 11.96
N LEU A 153 -5.40 -2.71 10.69
CA LEU A 153 -4.94 -1.50 10.02
C LEU A 153 -6.10 -0.52 9.91
N LEU A 154 -6.05 0.56 10.68
CA LEU A 154 -7.00 1.65 10.63
C LEU A 154 -6.45 2.75 9.74
N ASN A 155 -7.09 2.99 8.60
CA ASN A 155 -6.63 4.00 7.66
C ASN A 155 -7.64 5.14 7.51
N ILE A 156 -7.15 6.36 7.68
CA ILE A 156 -7.96 7.54 7.97
C ILE A 156 -7.80 8.58 6.87
N ASP A 157 -8.89 8.77 6.12
CA ASP A 157 -9.09 9.87 5.20
C ASP A 157 -10.32 10.66 5.68
N TYR A 158 -10.12 11.86 6.24
CA TYR A 158 -11.19 12.79 6.64
C TYR A 158 -12.06 13.23 5.44
N GLY A 159 -11.56 13.04 4.20
CA GLY A 159 -11.98 13.82 3.05
C GLY A 159 -13.33 13.51 2.42
N PHE A 160 -14.00 12.38 2.68
CA PHE A 160 -15.28 12.08 1.98
C PHE A 160 -16.21 11.13 2.77
N TYR A 161 -16.59 11.47 3.99
CA TYR A 161 -17.77 10.84 4.60
C TYR A 161 -19.02 11.54 4.06
N ARG A 162 -19.83 10.86 3.26
CA ARG A 162 -21.20 11.35 2.99
C ARG A 162 -21.90 11.45 4.35
N LYS A 163 -22.39 12.64 4.72
CA LYS A 163 -23.22 12.93 5.91
C LYS A 163 -24.57 12.17 5.91
N ARG A 164 -24.60 10.90 5.50
CA ARG A 164 -25.81 10.09 5.50
C ARG A 164 -26.04 9.58 6.92
N ASN A 165 -27.07 10.13 7.55
CA ASN A 165 -27.70 9.67 8.80
C ASN A 165 -26.93 9.94 10.10
N TRP A 166 -25.85 10.74 10.09
CA TRP A 166 -25.19 11.18 11.33
C TRP A 166 -26.02 12.19 12.13
N ASN A 167 -26.89 12.95 11.47
CA ASN A 167 -27.84 13.87 12.10
C ASN A 167 -28.82 13.16 13.07
N ASN A 168 -28.88 11.82 13.03
CA ASN A 168 -29.76 11.00 13.88
C ASN A 168 -29.01 10.32 15.03
N ILE A 169 -27.70 10.48 15.14
CA ILE A 169 -26.92 9.99 16.27
C ILE A 169 -26.89 11.11 17.31
N ASN A 170 -27.42 10.82 18.49
CA ASN A 170 -27.49 11.78 19.59
C ASN A 170 -26.10 11.93 20.22
N PHE A 171 -25.23 12.68 19.56
CA PHE A 171 -24.05 13.23 20.20
C PHE A 171 -24.52 14.26 21.22
N ASN A 172 -24.03 14.18 22.46
CA ASN A 172 -24.50 15.01 23.56
C ASN A 172 -24.14 16.49 23.27
N HIS A 173 -25.03 17.21 22.60
CA HIS A 173 -24.85 18.59 22.17
C HIS A 173 -25.80 19.51 22.93
N LYS A 174 -25.29 20.66 23.40
CA LYS A 174 -26.10 21.78 23.91
C LYS A 174 -26.19 22.84 22.81
N GLU A 175 -27.22 23.70 22.83
CA GLU A 175 -27.41 24.74 21.80
C GLU A 175 -26.22 25.74 21.67
N ASN A 176 -25.39 25.86 22.71
CA ASN A 176 -24.18 26.72 22.72
C ASN A 176 -22.86 25.93 22.58
N ASP A 177 -22.92 24.73 22.03
CA ASP A 177 -21.77 23.83 21.97
C ASP A 177 -20.91 24.10 20.73
N ASN A 178 -19.77 24.77 20.91
CA ASN A 178 -18.81 25.08 19.85
C ASN A 178 -17.98 23.86 19.39
N ARG A 179 -18.40 22.63 19.71
CA ARG A 179 -17.71 21.39 19.34
C ARG A 179 -17.93 21.06 17.86
N ASP A 180 -16.85 20.72 17.18
CA ASP A 180 -16.89 20.27 15.79
C ASP A 180 -17.48 18.85 15.71
N THR A 181 -18.74 18.74 15.28
CA THR A 181 -19.46 17.46 15.14
C THR A 181 -18.72 16.47 14.24
N ASP A 182 -18.01 16.94 13.21
CA ASP A 182 -17.25 16.07 12.30
C ASP A 182 -16.02 15.48 13.05
N GLN A 183 -15.44 16.24 13.98
CA GLN A 183 -14.36 15.77 14.87
C GLN A 183 -14.85 14.71 15.88
N ASP A 184 -16.02 14.90 16.48
CA ASP A 184 -16.61 13.95 17.43
C ASP A 184 -17.02 12.62 16.75
N ILE A 185 -17.60 12.70 15.56
CA ILE A 185 -17.87 11.53 14.71
C ILE A 185 -16.58 10.76 14.43
N MET A 186 -15.51 11.48 14.08
CA MET A 186 -14.22 10.88 13.82
C MET A 186 -13.64 10.20 15.07
N TYR A 187 -13.70 10.82 16.24
CA TYR A 187 -13.26 10.17 17.49
C TYR A 187 -14.07 8.93 17.82
N TYR A 188 -15.38 8.94 17.60
CA TYR A 188 -16.23 7.77 17.81
C TYR A 188 -15.86 6.62 16.85
N LEU A 189 -15.71 6.91 15.56
CA LEU A 189 -15.23 5.92 14.58
C LEU A 189 -13.83 5.40 14.94
N PHE A 190 -12.98 6.27 15.48
CA PHE A 190 -11.66 5.93 15.95
C PHE A 190 -11.70 4.93 17.10
N TYR A 191 -12.53 5.22 18.12
CA TYR A 191 -12.76 4.31 19.24
C TYR A 191 -13.27 2.95 18.78
N VAL A 192 -14.27 2.93 17.89
CA VAL A 192 -14.79 1.68 17.33
C VAL A 192 -13.69 0.92 16.58
N GLY A 193 -12.87 1.60 15.79
CA GLY A 193 -11.76 1.01 15.02
C GLY A 193 -10.63 0.44 15.87
N ILE A 194 -10.13 1.21 16.86
CA ILE A 194 -9.08 0.76 17.80
C ILE A 194 -9.52 -0.51 18.52
N THR A 195 -10.74 -0.49 19.08
CA THR A 195 -11.24 -1.57 19.94
C THR A 195 -11.53 -2.87 19.20
N ARG A 196 -11.25 -2.95 17.89
CA ARG A 196 -11.31 -4.21 17.15
C ARG A 196 -9.98 -4.95 17.17
N ALA A 197 -8.87 -4.30 17.52
CA ALA A 197 -7.55 -4.92 17.54
C ALA A 197 -7.33 -5.67 18.86
N LYS A 198 -6.94 -6.94 18.78
CA LYS A 198 -6.54 -7.72 19.96
C LYS A 198 -5.06 -7.54 20.30
N ASN A 199 -4.20 -7.59 19.30
CA ASN A 199 -2.75 -7.57 19.50
C ASN A 199 -2.10 -6.34 18.88
N ASN A 200 -2.22 -6.16 17.56
CA ASN A 200 -1.54 -5.07 16.86
C ASN A 200 -2.51 -4.09 16.20
N LEU A 201 -2.26 -2.80 16.39
CA LEU A 201 -2.99 -1.72 15.75
C LEU A 201 -2.02 -0.80 15.02
N ASN A 202 -2.22 -0.65 13.71
CA ASN A 202 -1.52 0.33 12.89
C ASN A 202 -2.51 1.40 12.44
N ILE A 203 -2.18 2.68 12.66
CA ILE A 203 -3.06 3.80 12.31
C ILE A 203 -2.37 4.66 11.26
N TYR A 204 -2.98 4.78 10.09
CA TYR A 204 -2.50 5.65 9.03
C TYR A 204 -3.32 6.94 8.98
N ILE A 205 -2.65 8.09 9.14
CA ILE A 205 -3.23 9.43 9.02
C ILE A 205 -2.51 10.20 7.91
N ASN A 206 -3.25 10.69 6.92
CA ASN A 206 -2.68 11.57 5.90
C ASN A 206 -2.36 12.96 6.48
N SER A 207 -1.12 13.17 6.91
CA SER A 207 -0.66 14.42 7.51
C SER A 207 -0.76 15.65 6.57
N LYS A 208 -0.71 15.45 5.25
CA LYS A 208 -0.85 16.55 4.27
C LYS A 208 -2.27 17.11 4.19
N GLN A 209 -3.27 16.26 4.39
CA GLN A 209 -4.69 16.65 4.32
C GLN A 209 -5.28 16.89 5.71
N ASN A 210 -4.77 16.20 6.74
CA ASN A 210 -5.40 16.09 8.05
C ASN A 210 -4.43 16.50 9.18
N LYS A 211 -3.63 17.55 8.97
CA LYS A 211 -2.61 18.01 9.91
C LYS A 211 -3.19 18.39 11.28
N GLU A 212 -4.33 19.08 11.30
CA GLU A 212 -4.98 19.50 12.54
C GLU A 212 -5.48 18.31 13.36
N PHE A 213 -6.08 17.31 12.68
CA PHE A 213 -6.50 16.07 13.33
C PHE A 213 -5.30 15.31 13.88
N LEU A 214 -4.21 15.18 13.11
CA LEU A 214 -2.99 14.55 13.59
C LEU A 214 -2.48 15.24 14.86
N ASN A 215 -2.39 16.57 14.87
CA ASN A 215 -1.94 17.32 16.05
C ASN A 215 -2.84 17.09 17.28
N LYS A 216 -4.16 17.11 17.10
CA LYS A 216 -5.11 16.83 18.18
C LYS A 216 -5.04 15.38 18.64
N PHE A 217 -4.77 14.46 17.71
CA PHE A 217 -4.61 13.03 17.98
C PHE A 217 -3.36 12.77 18.82
N THR A 218 -2.22 13.35 18.45
CA THR A 218 -0.94 13.17 19.17
C THR A 218 -0.94 13.79 20.56
N VAL A 219 -1.64 14.92 20.75
CA VAL A 219 -1.85 15.50 22.09
C VAL A 219 -2.68 14.56 22.97
N LYS A 220 -3.67 13.87 22.40
CA LYS A 220 -4.58 12.98 23.14
C LYS A 220 -3.98 11.60 23.41
N PHE A 221 -3.05 11.16 22.57
CA PHE A 221 -2.36 9.88 22.66
C PHE A 221 -0.85 10.10 22.56
N PRO A 222 -0.21 10.67 23.60
CA PRO A 222 1.19 11.08 23.56
C PRO A 222 2.17 9.89 23.43
N ASP A 223 1.76 8.69 23.85
CA ASP A 223 2.60 7.50 23.88
C ASP A 223 2.60 6.69 22.58
N ILE A 224 1.88 7.15 21.54
CA ILE A 224 1.86 6.47 20.25
C ILE A 224 3.11 6.83 19.44
N GLU A 225 3.86 5.82 19.00
CA GLU A 225 4.99 6.00 18.11
C GLU A 225 4.52 6.47 16.72
N ILE A 226 5.06 7.60 16.25
CA ILE A 226 4.70 8.19 14.95
C ILE A 226 5.84 7.95 13.98
N GLN A 227 5.54 7.24 12.89
CA GLN A 227 6.46 7.05 11.78
C GLN A 227 5.99 7.85 10.57
N TYR A 228 6.88 8.69 10.03
CA TYR A 228 6.61 9.46 8.82
C TYR A 228 7.06 8.63 7.61
N ILE A 229 6.11 8.37 6.70
CA ILE A 229 6.31 7.67 5.43
C ILE A 229 6.13 8.68 4.29
#